data_AF-A5AQJ9-F1
#
_entry.id   AF-A5AQJ9-F1
#
_cell.length_a   1.000
_cell.length_b   1.000
_cell.length_c   1.000
_cell.angle_alpha   90.00
_cell.angle_beta   90.00
_cell.angle_gamma   90.00
#
_symmetry.space_group_name_H-M   'P 1'
#
loop_
_entity.id
_entity.type
_entity.pdbx_description
1 polymer ?
#
loop_
_entity_poly.entity_id
_entity_poly.type
_entity_poly.pdbx_seq_one_letter_code
_entity_poly.pdbx_strand_id
1 'polypeptide(L)'
;MDISSDLTELGRTPVAVISAGETQGVCVAAYKTNEFPAFFTEKSGSKVHCRVDTPEDCAQLIGKYANIKLKLGTGILIAVPIPKEHAASGSLIESAIQLALKEARDKNIIGNAETPFLLARVSELTGGASLASNIALVKNNAAIGAKISVALAQLRESCNTGCSVSII
;
A
#
# COMPACT_ATOMS: atom_id res chain seq x y z
N MET A 1 -4.88 8.16 21.66
CA MET A 1 -4.57 8.20 20.23
C MET A 1 -4.06 6.81 19.90
N ASP A 2 -4.85 6.00 19.20
CA ASP A 2 -4.47 4.64 18.79
C ASP A 2 -3.82 4.76 17.40
N ILE A 3 -2.51 4.58 17.34
CA ILE A 3 -1.70 4.77 16.12
C ILE A 3 -0.89 3.51 15.93
N SER A 4 -0.96 2.90 14.74
CA SER A 4 -0.26 1.65 14.44
C SER A 4 1.26 1.80 14.60
N SER A 5 1.88 0.82 15.25
CA SER A 5 3.34 0.69 15.34
C SER A 5 4.00 0.57 13.97
N ASP A 6 3.28 0.07 12.96
CA ASP A 6 3.78 -0.11 11.59
C ASP A 6 4.25 1.21 10.98
N LEU A 7 3.59 2.30 11.36
CA LEU A 7 3.90 3.65 10.88
C LEU A 7 5.23 4.16 11.45
N THR A 8 5.56 3.79 12.70
CA THR A 8 6.83 4.16 13.34
C THR A 8 8.00 3.37 12.75
N GLU A 9 7.78 2.09 12.44
CA GLU A 9 8.79 1.22 11.84
C GLU A 9 9.10 1.60 10.39
N LEU A 10 8.08 1.96 9.61
CA LEU A 10 8.26 2.39 8.23
C LEU A 10 9.07 3.70 8.13
N GLY A 11 9.04 4.54 9.16
CA GLY A 11 9.86 5.74 9.26
C GLY A 11 11.35 5.49 9.55
N ARG A 12 11.74 4.28 9.98
CA ARG A 12 13.09 3.98 10.48
C ARG A 12 13.80 2.84 9.74
N THR A 13 13.07 2.09 8.92
CA THR A 13 13.59 0.90 8.24
C THR A 13 13.55 1.10 6.71
N PRO A 14 14.67 0.89 5.98
CA PRO A 14 14.75 1.10 4.54
C PRO A 14 14.11 -0.05 3.75
N VAL A 15 12.80 -0.23 3.94
CA VAL A 15 11.96 -1.22 3.26
C VAL A 15 10.90 -0.51 2.42
N ALA A 16 10.62 -1.06 1.24
CA ALA A 16 9.48 -0.65 0.42
C ALA A 16 8.27 -1.52 0.77
N VAL A 17 7.18 -0.90 1.22
CA VAL A 17 5.91 -1.56 1.52
C VAL A 17 4.93 -1.32 0.38
N ILE A 18 4.24 -2.37 -0.05
CA ILE A 18 3.22 -2.32 -1.10
C ILE A 18 1.88 -2.59 -0.44
N SER A 19 1.02 -1.57 -0.34
CA SER A 19 -0.27 -1.66 0.37
C SER A 19 -1.29 -0.69 -0.21
N ALA A 20 -2.54 -0.74 0.25
CA ALA A 20 -3.62 0.17 -0.14
C ALA A 20 -4.15 1.01 1.04
N GLY A 21 -3.28 1.36 2.01
CA GLY A 21 -3.66 2.04 3.26
C GLY A 21 -2.53 2.84 3.95
N GLU A 22 -2.87 3.40 5.11
CA GLU A 22 -2.30 4.50 5.93
C GLU A 22 -0.78 4.80 5.96
N THR A 23 -0.46 6.07 6.27
CA THR A 23 0.91 6.62 6.32
C THR A 23 1.11 7.65 7.44
N GLN A 24 2.25 7.58 8.15
CA GLN A 24 2.83 8.70 8.90
C GLN A 24 4.33 8.74 8.69
N GLY A 25 4.87 9.90 8.28
CA GLY A 25 6.32 10.18 8.26
C GLY A 25 7.14 9.53 7.13
N VAL A 26 6.50 8.96 6.12
CA VAL A 26 7.17 8.15 5.08
C VAL A 26 6.85 8.67 3.68
N CYS A 27 7.78 8.54 2.73
CA CYS A 27 7.53 8.84 1.32
C CYS A 27 6.43 7.92 0.75
N VAL A 28 5.41 8.52 0.13
CA VAL A 28 4.26 7.81 -0.44
C VAL A 28 4.21 8.07 -1.93
N ALA A 29 4.16 7.01 -2.73
CA ALA A 29 3.92 7.10 -4.17
C ALA A 29 2.72 6.22 -4.55
N ALA A 30 1.76 6.75 -5.30
CA ALA A 30 0.65 5.94 -5.79
C ALA A 30 0.94 5.36 -7.18
N TYR A 31 0.58 4.09 -7.35
CA TYR A 31 0.80 3.34 -8.58
C TYR A 31 -0.36 3.54 -9.55
N LYS A 32 -0.08 4.18 -10.69
CA LYS A 32 -1.02 4.45 -11.79
C LYS A 32 -2.26 5.27 -11.42
N THR A 33 -2.22 5.99 -10.31
CA THR A 33 -3.33 6.84 -9.84
C THR A 33 -2.82 8.16 -9.27
N ASN A 34 -3.67 9.18 -9.30
CA ASN A 34 -3.41 10.51 -8.73
C ASN A 34 -4.03 10.67 -7.33
N GLU A 35 -4.76 9.66 -6.86
CA GLU A 35 -5.43 9.64 -5.56
C GLU A 35 -4.90 8.49 -4.71
N PHE A 36 -4.85 8.71 -3.40
CA PHE A 36 -4.46 7.66 -2.46
C PHE A 36 -5.58 6.60 -2.44
N PRO A 37 -5.28 5.31 -2.63
CA PRO A 37 -6.29 4.26 -2.57
C PRO A 37 -6.80 4.07 -1.13
N ALA A 38 -8.11 3.87 -0.96
CA ALA A 38 -8.74 3.62 0.34
C ALA A 38 -9.17 2.15 0.43
N PHE A 39 -8.19 1.25 0.35
CA PHE A 39 -8.31 -0.20 0.51
C PHE A 39 -9.34 -0.89 -0.42
N PHE A 40 -10.63 -0.75 -0.13
CA PHE A 40 -11.74 -1.31 -0.91
C PHE A 40 -12.29 -0.37 -1.99
N THR A 41 -11.88 0.90 -1.97
CA THR A 41 -12.25 1.88 -3.00
C THR A 41 -11.00 2.43 -3.69
N GLU A 42 -11.11 2.69 -5.00
CA GLU A 42 -10.01 3.25 -5.79
C GLU A 42 -9.70 4.71 -5.41
N LYS A 43 -10.65 5.40 -4.78
CA LYS A 43 -10.61 6.83 -4.52
C LYS A 43 -10.86 7.10 -3.05
N SER A 44 -9.86 7.63 -2.35
CA SER A 44 -10.03 8.17 -1.00
C SER A 44 -10.45 9.64 -0.98
N GLY A 45 -10.42 10.34 -2.12
CA GLY A 45 -10.55 11.80 -2.18
C GLY A 45 -9.28 12.56 -1.75
N SER A 46 -8.23 11.87 -1.33
CA SER A 46 -6.93 12.48 -0.99
C SER A 46 -5.98 12.38 -2.18
N LYS A 47 -5.48 13.52 -2.67
CA LYS A 47 -4.48 13.54 -3.76
C LYS A 47 -3.12 13.07 -3.25
N VAL A 48 -2.42 12.27 -4.06
CA VAL A 48 -1.01 11.95 -3.79
C VAL A 48 -0.06 12.96 -4.41
N HIS A 49 1.05 13.22 -3.73
CA HIS A 49 2.10 14.13 -4.20
C HIS A 49 3.06 13.45 -5.18
N CYS A 50 3.16 12.12 -5.15
CA CYS A 50 4.01 11.35 -6.05
C CYS A 50 3.17 10.25 -6.72
N ARG A 51 3.18 10.23 -8.05
CA ARG A 51 2.61 9.17 -8.88
C ARG A 51 3.74 8.46 -9.62
N VAL A 52 3.61 7.14 -9.71
CA VAL A 52 4.49 6.26 -10.48
C VAL A 52 3.64 5.38 -11.38
N ASP A 53 4.04 5.16 -12.63
CA ASP A 53 3.20 4.46 -13.61
C ASP A 53 3.75 3.07 -13.96
N THR A 54 5.03 2.80 -13.71
CA THR A 54 5.67 1.53 -14.04
C THR A 54 6.45 0.93 -12.87
N PRO A 55 6.66 -0.40 -12.83
CA PRO A 55 7.54 -1.03 -11.83
C PRO A 55 8.96 -0.45 -11.86
N GLU A 56 9.43 -0.03 -13.04
CA GLU A 56 10.73 0.61 -13.26
C GLU A 56 10.78 2.01 -12.61
N ASP A 57 9.71 2.81 -12.69
CA ASP A 57 9.62 4.08 -11.97
C ASP A 57 9.71 3.88 -10.46
N CYS A 58 9.00 2.85 -9.95
CA CYS A 58 9.06 2.48 -8.54
C CYS A 58 10.47 2.06 -8.13
N ALA A 59 11.12 1.22 -8.93
CA ALA A 59 12.49 0.78 -8.70
C ALA A 59 13.49 1.94 -8.73
N GLN A 60 13.30 2.90 -9.63
CA GLN A 60 14.10 4.13 -9.66
C GLN A 60 13.86 5.01 -8.44
N LEU A 61 12.62 5.15 -7.97
CA LEU A 61 12.31 5.87 -6.73
C LEU A 61 13.04 5.23 -5.53
N ILE A 62 12.94 3.90 -5.41
CA ILE A 62 13.57 3.12 -4.33
C ILE A 62 15.10 3.17 -4.42
N GLY A 63 15.64 2.97 -5.62
CA GLY A 63 17.07 2.88 -5.89
C GLY A 63 17.77 4.25 -5.86
N LYS A 64 17.30 5.22 -6.65
CA LYS A 64 17.96 6.52 -6.81
C LYS A 64 17.71 7.46 -5.64
N TYR A 65 16.51 7.49 -5.07
CA TYR A 65 16.12 8.53 -4.10
C TYR A 65 16.21 8.08 -2.65
N ALA A 66 15.69 6.90 -2.27
CA ALA A 66 15.72 6.48 -0.86
C ALA A 66 17.07 5.92 -0.39
N ASN A 67 17.69 5.03 -1.18
CA ASN A 67 18.83 4.24 -0.69
C ASN A 67 20.21 4.72 -1.14
N ILE A 68 20.39 5.14 -2.40
CA ILE A 68 21.75 5.35 -2.96
C ILE A 68 22.23 6.80 -2.87
N LYS A 69 21.40 7.80 -3.19
CA LYS A 69 21.87 9.21 -3.24
C LYS A 69 21.63 10.02 -1.98
N LEU A 70 20.49 9.86 -1.31
CA LEU A 70 20.10 10.73 -0.19
C LEU A 70 20.30 10.08 1.19
N LYS A 71 20.63 8.78 1.25
CA LYS A 71 20.82 7.99 2.50
C LYS A 71 19.73 8.27 3.54
N LEU A 72 18.47 8.38 3.09
CA LEU A 72 17.39 8.87 3.95
C LEU A 72 17.07 7.92 5.11
N GLY A 73 17.45 6.64 5.01
CA GLY A 73 17.22 5.65 6.06
C GLY A 73 15.74 5.36 6.33
N THR A 74 14.84 5.91 5.52
CA THR A 74 13.39 5.77 5.65
C THR A 74 12.84 4.77 4.63
N GLY A 75 11.70 4.17 4.95
CA GLY A 75 10.95 3.33 4.02
C GLY A 75 10.27 4.13 2.92
N ILE A 76 9.66 3.41 1.98
CA ILE A 76 8.75 3.98 0.98
C ILE A 76 7.46 3.16 0.98
N LEU A 77 6.31 3.83 0.99
CA LEU A 77 5.04 3.20 0.69
C LEU A 77 4.69 3.36 -0.79
N ILE A 78 4.51 2.25 -1.50
CA ILE A 78 3.91 2.22 -2.83
C ILE A 78 2.44 1.85 -2.68
N ALA A 79 1.56 2.84 -2.86
CA ALA A 79 0.13 2.69 -2.71
C ALA A 79 -0.48 2.13 -3.99
N VAL A 80 -1.04 0.91 -3.92
CA VAL A 80 -1.59 0.20 -5.07
C VAL A 80 -3.11 0.14 -4.98
N PRO A 81 -3.86 0.61 -5.99
CA PRO A 81 -5.32 0.53 -5.98
C PRO A 81 -5.82 -0.91 -6.14
N ILE A 82 -7.01 -1.17 -5.62
CA ILE A 82 -7.73 -2.42 -5.85
C ILE A 82 -7.95 -2.64 -7.36
N PRO A 83 -7.89 -3.89 -7.86
CA PRO A 83 -8.22 -4.16 -9.26
C PRO A 83 -9.63 -3.68 -9.63
N LYS A 84 -9.79 -3.11 -10.83
CA LYS A 84 -11.05 -2.54 -11.34
C LYS A 84 -12.24 -3.50 -11.27
N GLU A 85 -11.99 -4.79 -11.52
CA GLU A 85 -13.01 -5.85 -11.45
C GLU A 85 -13.62 -6.03 -10.05
N HIS A 86 -12.89 -5.63 -9.00
CA HIS A 86 -13.34 -5.67 -7.61
C HIS A 86 -13.78 -4.29 -7.07
N ALA A 87 -13.45 -3.20 -7.79
CA ALA A 87 -13.80 -1.84 -7.40
C ALA A 87 -15.31 -1.56 -7.36
N ALA A 88 -16.11 -2.27 -8.16
CA ALA A 88 -17.57 -2.13 -8.20
C ALA A 88 -18.26 -2.46 -6.85
N SER A 89 -17.61 -3.27 -6.02
CA SER A 89 -18.11 -3.61 -4.68
C SER A 89 -17.77 -2.54 -3.63
N GLY A 90 -16.99 -1.52 -3.99
CA GLY A 90 -16.44 -0.55 -3.05
C GLY A 90 -17.50 0.23 -2.26
N SER A 91 -18.58 0.67 -2.90
CA SER A 91 -19.68 1.39 -2.23
C SER A 91 -20.49 0.50 -1.28
N LEU A 92 -20.70 -0.77 -1.66
CA LEU A 92 -21.33 -1.77 -0.81
C LEU A 92 -20.46 -2.05 0.44
N ILE A 93 -19.16 -2.24 0.23
CA ILE A 93 -18.22 -2.51 1.32
C ILE A 93 -18.10 -1.29 2.25
N GLU A 94 -18.03 -0.07 1.71
CA GLU A 94 -18.00 1.15 2.51
C GLU A 94 -19.25 1.27 3.39
N SER A 95 -20.44 1.03 2.82
CA SER A 95 -21.69 1.05 3.57
C SER A 95 -21.70 0.00 4.70
N ALA A 96 -21.15 -1.19 4.43
CA ALA A 96 -21.00 -2.24 5.43
C ALA A 96 -19.99 -1.86 6.54
N ILE A 97 -18.90 -1.18 6.21
CA ILE A 97 -17.91 -0.68 7.18
C ILE A 97 -18.57 0.33 8.13
N GLN A 98 -19.31 1.31 7.60
CA GLN A 98 -19.98 2.32 8.42
C GLN A 98 -21.00 1.68 9.38
N LEU A 99 -21.74 0.67 8.91
CA LEU A 99 -22.66 -0.09 9.75
C LEU A 99 -21.91 -0.89 10.83
N ALA A 100 -20.85 -1.61 10.46
CA ALA A 100 -20.04 -2.38 11.40
C ALA A 100 -19.40 -1.50 12.49
N LEU A 101 -18.90 -0.31 12.13
CA LEU A 101 -18.36 0.68 13.08
C LEU A 101 -19.42 1.21 14.04
N LYS A 102 -20.67 1.39 13.56
CA LYS A 102 -21.79 1.75 14.43
C LYS A 102 -22.09 0.62 15.42
N GLU A 103 -22.19 -0.61 14.93
CA GLU A 103 -22.47 -1.78 15.78
C GLU A 103 -21.36 -2.05 16.80
N ALA A 104 -20.09 -1.84 16.43
CA ALA A 104 -18.95 -1.97 17.34
C ALA A 104 -19.07 -0.99 18.51
N ARG A 105 -19.41 0.27 18.22
CA ARG A 105 -19.63 1.32 19.23
C ARG A 105 -20.82 0.99 20.13
N ASP A 106 -21.95 0.59 19.54
CA ASP A 106 -23.15 0.23 20.30
C ASP A 106 -22.90 -0.97 21.25
N LYS A 107 -22.00 -1.88 20.85
CA LYS A 107 -21.58 -3.05 21.64
C LYS A 107 -20.35 -2.80 22.53
N ASN A 108 -19.81 -1.58 22.55
CA ASN A 108 -18.58 -1.21 23.27
C ASN A 108 -17.38 -2.14 22.96
N ILE A 109 -17.24 -2.58 21.72
CA ILE A 109 -16.08 -3.37 21.27
C ILE A 109 -14.92 -2.41 21.04
N ILE A 110 -13.82 -2.61 21.75
CA ILE A 110 -12.66 -1.70 21.76
C ILE A 110 -11.34 -2.46 21.72
N GLY A 111 -10.27 -1.75 21.35
CA GLY A 111 -8.90 -2.27 21.38
C GLY A 111 -8.68 -3.42 20.38
N ASN A 112 -7.91 -4.43 20.77
CA ASN A 112 -7.56 -5.55 19.90
C ASN A 112 -8.75 -6.38 19.39
N ALA A 113 -9.93 -6.26 20.01
CA ALA A 113 -11.15 -6.93 19.59
C ALA A 113 -11.88 -6.22 18.45
N GLU A 114 -11.60 -4.93 18.21
CA GLU A 114 -12.29 -4.12 17.22
C GLU A 114 -12.01 -4.59 15.79
N THR A 115 -10.74 -4.77 15.42
CA THR A 115 -10.36 -5.17 14.06
C THR A 115 -10.92 -6.55 13.65
N PRO A 116 -10.80 -7.62 14.46
CA PRO A 116 -11.42 -8.91 14.14
C PRO A 116 -12.94 -8.83 14.00
N PHE A 117 -13.61 -8.03 14.85
CA PHE A 117 -15.05 -7.83 14.77
C PHE A 117 -15.45 -7.14 13.46
N LEU A 118 -14.79 -6.04 13.12
CA LEU A 118 -15.09 -5.27 11.91
C LEU A 118 -14.91 -6.13 10.65
N LEU A 119 -13.80 -6.87 10.55
CA LEU A 119 -13.54 -7.73 9.39
C LEU A 119 -14.61 -8.83 9.23
N ALA A 120 -14.97 -9.50 10.33
CA ALA A 120 -16.01 -10.52 10.32
C ALA A 120 -17.38 -9.94 9.92
N ARG A 121 -17.76 -8.82 10.54
CA ARG A 121 -19.07 -8.20 10.30
C ARG A 121 -19.21 -7.63 8.89
N VAL A 122 -18.17 -7.00 8.37
CA VAL A 122 -18.15 -6.49 6.98
C VAL A 122 -18.21 -7.65 5.98
N SER A 123 -17.57 -8.80 6.28
CA SER A 123 -17.70 -10.00 5.45
C SER A 123 -19.14 -10.52 5.39
N GLU A 124 -19.79 -10.61 6.56
CA GLU A 124 -21.19 -11.03 6.66
C GLU A 124 -22.14 -10.10 5.91
N LEU A 125 -22.04 -8.78 6.15
CA LEU A 125 -22.90 -7.76 5.54
C LEU A 125 -22.76 -7.65 4.01
N THR A 126 -21.62 -8.07 3.48
CA THR A 126 -21.34 -8.03 2.03
C THR A 126 -21.49 -9.39 1.34
N GLY A 127 -21.96 -10.42 2.07
CA GLY A 127 -22.08 -11.77 1.52
C GLY A 127 -20.74 -12.36 1.05
N GLY A 128 -19.63 -11.97 1.68
CA GLY A 128 -18.27 -12.38 1.32
C GLY A 128 -17.57 -11.53 0.26
N ALA A 129 -18.23 -10.52 -0.32
CA ALA A 129 -17.62 -9.66 -1.34
C ALA A 129 -16.40 -8.89 -0.80
N SER A 130 -16.41 -8.43 0.46
CA SER A 130 -15.26 -7.77 1.08
C SER A 130 -14.04 -8.69 1.21
N LEU A 131 -14.26 -9.97 1.53
CA LEU A 131 -13.21 -10.97 1.63
C LEU A 131 -12.60 -11.27 0.26
N ALA A 132 -13.45 -11.45 -0.77
CA ALA A 132 -13.00 -11.65 -2.14
C ALA A 132 -12.16 -10.46 -2.64
N SER A 133 -12.64 -9.22 -2.40
CA SER A 133 -11.91 -8.00 -2.72
C SER A 133 -10.57 -7.90 -1.99
N ASN A 134 -10.50 -8.27 -0.71
CA ASN A 134 -9.25 -8.27 0.05
C ASN A 134 -8.25 -9.29 -0.51
N ILE A 135 -8.70 -10.50 -0.84
CA ILE A 135 -7.85 -11.53 -1.46
C ILE A 135 -7.29 -11.04 -2.81
N ALA A 136 -8.13 -10.41 -3.64
CA ALA A 136 -7.70 -9.86 -4.91
C ALA A 136 -6.68 -8.73 -4.75
N LEU A 137 -6.89 -7.85 -3.76
CA LEU A 137 -5.96 -6.79 -3.42
C LEU A 137 -4.59 -7.35 -2.99
N VAL A 138 -4.56 -8.33 -2.09
CA VAL A 138 -3.31 -8.97 -1.63
C VAL A 138 -2.56 -9.61 -2.80
N LYS A 139 -3.27 -10.32 -3.70
CA LYS A 139 -2.67 -10.89 -4.91
C LYS A 139 -2.10 -9.82 -5.84
N ASN A 140 -2.81 -8.71 -6.01
CA ASN A 140 -2.36 -7.59 -6.84
C ASN A 140 -1.11 -6.93 -6.25
N ASN A 141 -1.10 -6.68 -4.93
CA ASN A 141 0.05 -6.12 -4.22
C ASN A 141 1.28 -7.03 -4.35
N ALA A 142 1.11 -8.34 -4.17
CA ALA A 142 2.20 -9.31 -4.33
C ALA A 142 2.75 -9.33 -5.77
N ALA A 143 1.87 -9.32 -6.77
CA ALA A 143 2.27 -9.33 -8.18
C ALA A 143 3.03 -8.04 -8.57
N ILE A 144 2.59 -6.88 -8.11
CA ILE A 144 3.27 -5.60 -8.35
C ILE A 144 4.58 -5.54 -7.57
N GLY A 145 4.59 -5.95 -6.30
CA GLY A 145 5.79 -6.02 -5.48
C GLY A 145 6.88 -6.87 -6.14
N ALA A 146 6.53 -8.06 -6.64
CA ALA A 146 7.45 -8.93 -7.36
C ALA A 146 8.06 -8.25 -8.61
N LYS A 147 7.24 -7.56 -9.41
CA LYS A 147 7.73 -6.82 -10.60
C LYS A 147 8.70 -5.70 -10.22
N ILE A 148 8.38 -4.95 -9.17
CA ILE A 148 9.25 -3.88 -8.66
C ILE A 148 10.58 -4.46 -8.17
N SER A 149 10.56 -5.60 -7.46
CA SER A 149 11.76 -6.27 -6.99
C SER A 149 12.67 -6.71 -8.14
N VAL A 150 12.11 -7.27 -9.22
CA VAL A 150 12.88 -7.63 -10.42
C VAL A 150 13.50 -6.41 -11.08
N ALA A 151 12.72 -5.35 -11.30
CA ALA A 151 13.22 -4.10 -11.88
C ALA A 151 14.32 -3.47 -11.03
N LEU A 152 14.20 -3.53 -9.69
CA LEU A 152 15.22 -3.04 -8.76
C LEU A 152 16.51 -3.87 -8.81
N ALA A 153 16.42 -5.18 -8.96
CA ALA A 153 17.59 -6.05 -9.11
C ALA A 153 18.36 -5.72 -10.40
N GLN A 154 17.65 -5.61 -11.53
CA GLN A 154 18.25 -5.23 -12.82
C GLN A 154 18.89 -3.83 -12.78
N LEU A 155 18.25 -2.87 -12.10
CA LEU A 155 18.80 -1.54 -11.90
C LEU A 155 20.11 -1.55 -11.08
N ARG A 156 20.21 -2.45 -10.09
CA ARG A 156 21.44 -2.63 -9.29
C ARG A 156 22.56 -3.27 -10.09
N GLU A 157 22.26 -4.29 -10.90
CA GLU A 157 23.24 -4.96 -11.76
C GLU A 157 23.84 -4.02 -12.80
N SER A 158 22.99 -3.25 -13.49
CA SER A 158 23.44 -2.26 -14.49
C SER A 158 24.30 -1.14 -13.90
N CYS A 159 24.02 -0.72 -12.66
CA CYS A 159 24.82 0.26 -11.95
C CYS A 159 26.20 -0.29 -11.55
N ASN A 160 26.30 -1.58 -11.24
CA ASN A 160 27.58 -2.25 -10.96
C ASN A 160 28.44 -2.45 -12.22
N THR A 161 27.82 -2.85 -13.35
CA THR A 161 28.57 -3.09 -14.60
C THR A 161 29.07 -1.80 -15.26
N GLY A 162 28.38 -0.67 -15.06
CA GLY A 162 28.79 0.64 -15.60
C GLY A 162 29.97 1.27 -14.85
N CYS A 163 30.27 0.84 -13.62
CA CYS A 163 31.37 1.39 -12.83
C CYS A 163 32.73 0.73 -13.14
N SER A 164 32.72 -0.42 -13.81
CA SER A 164 33.92 -1.21 -14.14
C SER A 164 34.63 -0.85 -15.45
N VAL A 165 34.10 0.08 -16.26
CA VAL A 165 34.61 0.36 -17.63
C VAL A 165 35.43 1.66 -17.73
N SER A 166 35.71 2.35 -16.63
CA SER A 166 36.44 3.64 -16.65
C SER A 166 37.88 3.60 -16.14
N ILE A 167 38.54 2.43 -16.12
CA ILE A 167 39.97 2.33 -15.79
C ILE A 167 40.67 1.43 -16.80
N ILE A 168 40.85 1.92 -18.02
CA ILE A 168 42.00 1.57 -18.88
C ILE A 168 42.34 2.80 -19.72
#